data_AF-A0A8K0D0K8-F1
#
_entry.id   AF-A0A8K0D0K8-F1
#
_cell.length_a   1.000
_cell.length_b   1.000
_cell.length_c   1.000
_cell.angle_alpha   90.00
_cell.angle_beta   90.00
_cell.angle_gamma   90.00
#
_symmetry.space_group_name_H-M   'P 1'
#
loop_
_entity.id
_entity.type
_entity.pdbx_description
1 polymer ?
#
loop_
_entity_poly.entity_id
_entity_poly.type
_entity_poly.pdbx_seq_one_letter_code
_entity_poly.pdbx_strand_id
1 'polypeptide(L)'
;MKIMKKSDYDSNSEAEAIRSLSEDGDEMRKLNYYLSKDNQTKWKKIPQQNVRTRSCNIITHLPGPIKEKRTATTEIASLNSFLDNTTIVSTIVKYTNISIDSVKDNFSRERYALHTDPIELQTFIDIRYIT
;
A
#
# COMPACT_ATOMS: atom_id res chain seq x y z
N MET A 1 27.13 -7.53 -5.05
CA MET A 1 27.38 -8.11 -3.71
C MET A 1 27.11 -7.05 -2.66
N LYS A 2 26.10 -7.24 -1.79
CA LYS A 2 25.86 -6.39 -0.62
C LYS A 2 25.98 -7.27 0.61
N ILE A 3 27.03 -7.04 1.40
CA ILE A 3 27.34 -7.83 2.59
C ILE A 3 26.42 -7.34 3.71
N MET A 4 25.48 -8.19 4.14
CA MET A 4 24.74 -8.00 5.39
C MET A 4 25.71 -8.23 6.55
N LYS A 5 25.92 -7.20 7.38
CA LYS A 5 26.59 -7.37 8.67
C LYS A 5 25.68 -8.21 9.57
N LYS A 6 26.18 -9.35 10.06
CA LYS A 6 25.55 -10.07 11.18
C LYS A 6 25.68 -9.19 12.42
N SER A 7 24.56 -8.97 13.11
CA SER A 7 24.56 -8.38 14.44
C SER A 7 24.89 -9.48 15.45
N ASP A 8 25.94 -9.28 16.22
CA ASP A 8 26.34 -10.16 17.33
C ASP A 8 25.40 -9.91 18.52
N TYR A 9 24.22 -10.52 18.49
CA TYR A 9 23.43 -10.69 19.70
C TYR A 9 23.98 -11.87 20.47
N ASP A 10 24.88 -11.57 21.39
CA ASP A 10 25.39 -12.50 22.41
C ASP A 10 24.24 -12.86 23.36
N SER A 11 23.70 -14.06 23.18
CA SER A 11 22.70 -14.67 24.06
C SER A 11 23.42 -15.25 25.27
N ASN A 12 23.97 -14.41 26.13
CA ASN A 12 24.45 -14.85 27.43
C ASN A 12 24.25 -13.76 28.50
N SER A 13 23.04 -13.72 29.04
CA SER A 13 22.79 -13.10 30.35
C SER A 13 22.19 -14.17 31.25
N GLU A 14 23.06 -15.07 31.70
CA GLU A 14 22.85 -15.78 32.96
C GLU A 14 22.85 -14.73 34.08
N ALA A 15 21.67 -14.25 34.45
CA ALA A 15 21.49 -13.43 35.65
C ALA A 15 21.21 -14.35 36.85
N GLU A 16 22.32 -14.79 37.45
CA GLU A 16 22.58 -15.00 38.88
C GLU A 16 21.38 -15.27 39.80
N ALA A 17 21.38 -16.46 40.40
CA ALA A 17 20.48 -16.85 41.47
C ALA A 17 20.71 -16.00 42.74
N ILE A 18 19.84 -15.01 42.98
CA ILE A 18 19.77 -14.35 44.29
C ILE A 18 18.99 -15.27 45.25
N ARG A 19 19.75 -16.03 46.04
CA ARG A 19 19.28 -16.60 47.32
C ARG A 19 19.15 -15.45 48.33
N SER A 20 17.94 -15.01 48.61
CA SER A 20 17.62 -14.41 49.91
C SER A 20 16.42 -15.15 50.49
N LEU A 21 16.66 -15.90 51.56
CA LEU A 21 15.62 -16.56 52.36
C LEU A 21 14.75 -15.49 53.03
N SER A 22 13.46 -15.53 52.77
CA SER A 22 12.41 -15.03 53.67
C SER A 22 11.21 -15.95 53.52
N GLU A 23 10.95 -16.72 54.56
CA GLU A 23 9.79 -17.59 54.72
C GLU A 23 8.55 -16.73 54.96
N ASP A 24 7.64 -16.65 53.98
CA ASP A 24 6.20 -16.70 54.25
C ASP A 24 5.39 -16.92 52.96
N GLY A 25 4.52 -17.94 53.00
CA GLY A 25 3.25 -18.03 52.27
C GLY A 25 3.24 -18.00 50.73
N ASP A 26 3.24 -19.19 50.14
CA ASP A 26 2.46 -19.67 48.97
C ASP A 26 1.92 -18.68 47.89
N GLU A 27 1.98 -19.11 46.62
CA GLU A 27 1.38 -18.48 45.41
C GLU A 27 2.16 -17.40 44.63
N MET A 28 3.41 -17.67 44.26
CA MET A 28 3.99 -17.07 43.03
C MET A 28 4.27 -18.13 41.96
N ARG A 29 3.23 -18.87 41.56
CA ARG A 29 3.26 -19.59 40.28
C ARG A 29 3.64 -18.58 39.19
N LYS A 30 4.80 -18.76 38.55
CA LYS A 30 5.28 -17.97 37.40
C LYS A 30 4.11 -17.57 36.52
N LEU A 31 3.63 -16.33 36.64
CA LEU A 31 2.50 -15.86 35.86
C LEU A 31 2.92 -15.86 34.39
N ASN A 32 2.23 -16.67 33.56
CA ASN A 32 2.45 -16.77 32.12
C ASN A 32 1.93 -15.55 31.33
N TYR A 33 1.78 -14.41 32.01
CA TYR A 33 1.30 -13.17 31.44
C TYR A 33 2.01 -11.95 32.06
N TYR A 34 2.13 -10.88 31.29
CA TYR A 34 2.42 -9.53 31.77
C TYR A 34 1.12 -8.83 32.13
N LEU A 35 1.16 -7.94 33.12
CA LEU A 35 0.04 -7.09 33.49
C LEU A 35 0.27 -5.68 32.93
N SER A 36 -0.75 -5.10 32.30
CA SER A 36 -0.72 -3.71 31.84
C SER A 36 -0.69 -2.75 33.03
N LYS A 37 -0.26 -1.50 32.79
CA LYS A 37 -0.22 -0.42 33.79
C LYS A 37 -1.57 -0.18 34.47
N ASP A 38 -2.67 -0.46 33.76
CA ASP A 38 -4.04 -0.30 34.26
C ASP A 38 -4.48 -1.44 35.18
N ASN A 39 -3.59 -2.40 35.48
CA ASN A 39 -3.82 -3.62 36.28
C ASN A 39 -4.97 -4.53 35.83
N GLN A 40 -5.64 -4.24 34.72
CA GLN A 40 -6.74 -5.03 34.18
C GLN A 40 -6.33 -5.92 33.00
N THR A 41 -5.54 -5.39 32.06
CA THR A 41 -5.20 -6.12 30.84
C THR A 41 -4.04 -7.08 31.07
N LYS A 42 -4.25 -8.36 30.75
CA LYS A 42 -3.24 -9.42 30.86
C LYS A 42 -2.73 -9.82 29.47
N TRP A 43 -1.42 -9.75 29.25
CA TRP A 43 -0.74 -10.10 28.01
C TRP A 43 -0.01 -11.43 28.17
N LYS A 44 -0.45 -12.51 27.52
CA LYS A 44 0.24 -13.80 27.62
C LYS A 44 1.67 -13.70 27.10
N LYS A 45 2.63 -14.29 27.82
CA LYS A 45 4.06 -14.33 27.43
C LYS A 45 4.31 -15.26 26.25
N ILE A 46 3.45 -16.26 26.08
CA ILE A 46 3.54 -17.28 25.04
C ILE A 46 2.24 -17.24 24.23
N PRO A 47 2.32 -17.15 22.89
CA PRO A 47 1.14 -17.21 22.04
C PRO A 47 0.48 -18.60 22.15
N GLN A 48 -0.86 -18.66 22.09
CA GLN A 48 -1.56 -19.94 22.15
C GLN A 48 -1.38 -20.69 20.82
N GLN A 49 -0.89 -21.94 20.88
CA GLN A 49 -0.46 -22.70 19.71
C GLN A 49 -1.61 -23.24 18.84
N ASN A 50 -2.77 -23.58 19.42
CA ASN A 50 -3.90 -24.21 18.72
C ASN A 50 -5.17 -23.36 18.78
N VAL A 51 -5.14 -22.14 18.23
CA VAL A 51 -6.33 -21.28 18.16
C VAL A 51 -6.53 -20.84 16.71
N ARG A 52 -7.79 -20.91 16.24
CA ARG A 52 -8.16 -20.37 14.94
C ARG A 52 -7.84 -18.87 14.88
N THR A 53 -7.18 -18.44 13.82
CA THR A 53 -6.98 -17.01 13.52
C THR A 53 -8.33 -16.31 13.46
N ARG A 54 -8.48 -15.22 14.22
CA ARG A 54 -9.70 -14.40 14.18
C ARG A 54 -9.94 -13.92 12.74
N SER A 55 -11.19 -13.84 12.32
CA SER A 55 -11.57 -13.40 10.96
C SER A 55 -10.96 -12.05 10.58
N CYS A 56 -10.91 -11.11 11.52
CA CYS A 56 -10.29 -9.78 11.33
C CYS A 56 -8.78 -9.81 11.07
N ASN A 57 -8.10 -10.90 11.43
CA ASN A 57 -6.66 -11.07 11.25
C ASN A 57 -6.33 -11.91 10.01
N ILE A 58 -7.33 -12.39 9.27
CA ILE A 58 -7.13 -13.11 8.02
C ILE A 58 -6.88 -12.08 6.92
N ILE A 59 -5.67 -12.09 6.36
CA ILE A 59 -5.33 -11.26 5.20
C ILE A 59 -6.01 -11.88 3.97
N THR A 60 -7.14 -11.31 3.56
CA THR A 60 -7.90 -11.76 2.39
C THR A 60 -7.40 -11.14 1.08
N HIS A 61 -6.83 -9.94 1.15
CA HIS A 61 -6.29 -9.22 0.00
C HIS A 61 -4.79 -9.05 0.19
N LEU A 62 -4.02 -9.78 -0.63
CA LEU A 62 -2.58 -9.62 -0.70
C LEU A 62 -2.25 -8.29 -1.39
N PRO A 63 -1.22 -7.57 -0.93
CA PRO A 63 -0.76 -6.38 -1.62
C PRO A 63 -0.20 -6.76 -2.99
N GLY A 64 -0.66 -6.09 -4.03
CA GLY A 64 -0.17 -6.27 -5.40
C GLY A 64 -1.23 -5.98 -6.47
N PRO A 65 -0.84 -6.04 -7.75
CA PRO A 65 -1.76 -5.85 -8.86
C PRO A 65 -2.83 -6.94 -8.89
N ILE A 66 -4.08 -6.54 -9.10
CA ILE A 66 -5.20 -7.46 -9.35
C ILE A 66 -4.91 -8.26 -10.63
N LYS A 67 -5.38 -9.51 -10.71
CA LYS A 67 -5.06 -10.45 -11.80
C LYS A 67 -5.11 -9.84 -13.21
N GLU A 68 -6.14 -9.05 -13.51
CA GLU A 68 -6.33 -8.39 -14.81
C GLU A 68 -5.24 -7.37 -15.15
N LYS A 69 -4.68 -6.70 -14.14
CA LYS A 69 -3.63 -5.69 -14.29
C LYS A 69 -2.22 -6.26 -14.13
N ARG A 70 -2.09 -7.55 -13.82
CA ARG A 70 -0.79 -8.25 -13.69
C ARG A 70 -0.11 -8.48 -15.04
N THR A 71 -0.85 -8.43 -16.14
CA THR A 71 -0.35 -8.61 -17.51
C THR A 71 0.31 -7.35 -18.09
N ALA A 72 0.14 -6.20 -17.44
CA ALA A 72 0.82 -4.97 -17.81
C ALA A 72 2.32 -5.08 -17.46
N THR A 73 3.12 -5.56 -18.41
CA THR A 73 4.57 -5.71 -18.26
C THR A 73 5.34 -4.47 -18.68
N THR A 74 4.74 -3.61 -19.49
CA THR A 74 5.34 -2.35 -19.95
C THR A 74 4.79 -1.16 -19.16
N GLU A 75 5.61 -0.11 -19.08
CA GLU A 75 5.24 1.15 -18.43
C GLU A 75 4.00 1.77 -19.10
N ILE A 76 3.97 1.77 -20.43
CA ILE A 76 2.84 2.27 -21.23
C ILE A 76 1.56 1.45 -20.95
N ALA A 77 1.63 0.11 -20.89
CA ALA A 77 0.47 -0.72 -20.57
C ALA A 77 -0.03 -0.50 -19.14
N SER A 78 0.89 -0.20 -18.21
CA SER A 78 0.57 0.14 -16.83
C SER A 78 -0.12 1.51 -16.74
N LEU A 79 0.36 2.50 -17.49
CA LEU A 79 -0.27 3.82 -17.56
C LEU A 79 -1.66 3.77 -18.22
N ASN A 80 -1.78 3.09 -19.36
CA ASN A 80 -3.05 2.86 -20.05
C ASN A 80 -4.07 2.14 -19.18
N SER A 81 -3.60 1.36 -18.20
CA SER A 81 -4.48 0.69 -17.24
C SER A 81 -5.18 1.66 -16.28
N PHE A 82 -4.62 2.84 -16.04
CA PHE A 82 -5.24 3.90 -15.24
C PHE A 82 -6.08 4.85 -16.10
N LEU A 83 -5.64 5.11 -17.33
CA LEU A 83 -6.25 6.09 -18.22
C LEU A 83 -7.46 5.55 -19.01
N ASP A 84 -7.80 4.27 -18.84
CA ASP A 84 -8.90 3.56 -19.51
C ASP A 84 -9.19 4.18 -20.88
N ASN A 85 -8.24 3.99 -21.81
CA ASN A 85 -8.05 4.79 -23.03
C ASN A 85 -9.29 4.97 -23.92
N THR A 86 -10.36 4.21 -23.68
CA THR A 86 -11.63 4.33 -24.40
C THR A 86 -12.64 5.21 -23.68
N THR A 87 -12.71 5.24 -22.35
CA THR A 87 -13.78 5.92 -21.60
C THR A 87 -13.36 7.32 -21.16
N ILE A 88 -12.19 7.46 -20.53
CA ILE A 88 -11.72 8.75 -20.00
C ILE A 88 -11.30 9.66 -21.15
N VAL A 89 -10.47 9.14 -22.06
CA VAL A 89 -9.98 9.88 -23.23
C VAL A 89 -11.15 10.36 -24.11
N SER A 90 -12.12 9.49 -24.41
CA SER A 90 -13.27 9.89 -25.22
C SER A 90 -14.16 10.94 -24.53
N THR A 91 -14.31 10.83 -23.21
CA THR A 91 -15.08 11.80 -22.43
C THR A 91 -14.41 13.17 -22.46
N ILE A 92 -13.08 13.21 -22.27
CA ILE A 92 -12.31 14.46 -22.34
C ILE A 92 -12.43 15.06 -23.75
N VAL A 93 -12.16 14.28 -24.81
CA VAL A 93 -12.28 14.71 -26.21
C VAL A 93 -13.65 15.31 -26.51
N LYS A 94 -14.72 14.65 -26.05
CA LYS A 94 -16.09 15.14 -26.24
C LYS A 94 -16.28 16.52 -25.64
N TYR A 95 -15.88 16.72 -24.37
CA TYR A 95 -16.08 18.00 -23.70
C TYR A 95 -15.13 19.08 -24.19
N THR A 96 -13.91 18.74 -24.60
CA THR A 96 -13.00 19.69 -25.24
C THR A 96 -13.55 20.16 -26.59
N ASN A 97 -14.12 19.28 -27.40
CA ASN A 97 -14.70 19.67 -28.70
C ASN A 97 -15.92 20.58 -28.53
N ILE A 98 -16.77 20.32 -27.51
CA ILE A 98 -17.86 21.25 -27.12
C ILE A 98 -17.29 22.63 -26.75
N SER A 99 -16.20 22.65 -25.97
CA SER A 99 -15.55 23.91 -25.60
C SER A 99 -14.95 24.62 -26.82
N ILE A 100 -14.32 23.89 -27.73
CA ILE A 100 -13.74 24.43 -28.97
C ILE A 100 -14.83 25.08 -29.82
N ASP A 101 -15.98 24.41 -29.98
CA ASP A 101 -17.11 24.96 -30.72
C ASP A 101 -17.64 26.28 -30.13
N SER A 102 -17.51 26.47 -28.81
CA SER A 102 -17.92 27.72 -28.14
C SER A 102 -16.96 28.90 -28.35
N VAL A 103 -15.69 28.62 -28.66
CA VAL A 103 -14.64 29.67 -28.76
C VAL A 103 -14.10 29.83 -30.17
N LYS A 104 -14.40 28.93 -31.12
CA LYS A 104 -13.81 28.92 -32.46
C LYS A 104 -14.01 30.23 -33.23
N ASP A 105 -15.14 30.89 -33.04
CA ASP A 105 -15.47 32.16 -33.72
C ASP A 105 -14.57 33.33 -33.28
N ASN A 106 -13.89 33.19 -32.13
CA ASN A 106 -12.93 34.19 -31.65
C ASN A 106 -11.60 34.16 -32.42
N PHE A 107 -11.35 33.13 -33.23
CA PHE A 107 -10.08 32.95 -33.93
C PHE A 107 -10.19 33.39 -35.39
N SER A 108 -9.24 34.20 -35.84
CA SER A 108 -9.17 34.66 -37.24
C SER A 108 -8.80 33.57 -38.24
N ARG A 109 -8.28 32.43 -37.77
CA ARG A 109 -7.89 31.29 -38.59
C ARG A 109 -8.54 30.02 -38.06
N GLU A 110 -9.23 29.31 -38.93
CA GLU A 110 -9.93 28.05 -38.62
C GLU A 110 -9.01 27.00 -37.99
N ARG A 111 -7.76 26.92 -38.46
CA ARG A 111 -6.74 25.98 -37.95
C ARG A 111 -6.41 26.11 -36.46
N TYR A 112 -6.78 27.21 -35.80
CA TYR A 112 -6.48 27.43 -34.38
C TYR A 112 -7.53 26.84 -33.43
N ALA A 113 -8.68 26.44 -33.96
CA ALA A 113 -9.79 25.88 -33.19
C ALA A 113 -10.39 24.65 -33.90
N LEU A 114 -9.51 23.77 -34.38
CA LEU A 114 -9.92 22.47 -34.90
C LEU A 114 -10.30 21.54 -33.75
N HIS A 115 -11.22 20.62 -34.02
CA HIS A 115 -11.57 19.57 -33.08
C HIS A 115 -10.36 18.69 -32.78
N THR A 116 -10.31 18.21 -31.55
CA THR A 116 -9.26 17.32 -31.04
C THR A 116 -9.66 15.87 -31.23
N ASP A 117 -8.68 15.03 -31.55
CA ASP A 117 -8.85 13.58 -31.67
C ASP A 117 -8.34 12.82 -30.43
N PRO A 118 -8.85 11.60 -30.16
CA PRO A 118 -8.33 10.74 -29.08
C PRO A 118 -6.83 10.47 -29.16
N ILE A 119 -6.30 10.36 -30.38
CA ILE A 119 -4.87 10.14 -30.62
C ILE A 119 -4.06 11.38 -30.23
N GLU A 120 -4.55 12.57 -30.55
CA GLU A 120 -3.91 13.82 -30.18
C GLU A 120 -3.89 14.01 -28.67
N LEU A 121 -5.01 13.72 -27.99
CA LEU A 121 -5.08 13.76 -26.54
C LEU A 121 -4.14 12.73 -25.89
N GLN A 122 -4.08 11.51 -26.41
CA GLN A 122 -3.14 10.50 -25.94
C GLN A 122 -1.69 10.97 -26.10
N THR A 123 -1.36 11.48 -27.29
CA THR A 123 -0.02 12.01 -27.60
C THR A 123 0.34 13.17 -26.68
N PHE A 124 -0.63 14.05 -26.36
CA PHE A 124 -0.44 15.15 -25.41
C PHE A 124 -0.10 14.65 -24.00
N ILE A 125 -0.80 13.62 -23.51
CA ILE A 125 -0.51 12.98 -22.22
C ILE A 125 0.88 12.33 -22.23
N ASP A 126 1.21 11.62 -23.31
CA ASP A 126 2.49 10.94 -23.47
C ASP A 126 3.66 11.95 -23.48
N ILE A 127 3.53 13.05 -24.24
CA ILE A 127 4.51 14.14 -24.25
C ILE A 127 4.66 14.73 -22.84
N ARG A 128 3.55 14.95 -22.13
CA ARG A 128 3.58 15.53 -20.79
C ARG A 128 4.24 14.61 -19.75
N TYR A 129 4.24 13.30 -19.98
CA TYR A 129 4.92 12.35 -19.11
C TYR A 129 6.44 12.33 -19.35
N ILE A 130 6.88 12.65 -20.57
CA ILE A 130 8.30 12.71 -20.96
C ILE A 130 8.95 14.05 -20.56
N THR A 131 8.17 15.13 -20.45
CA THR A 131 8.63 16.53 -20.22
C THR A 131 8.33 17.07 -18.83
#